data_AF-A0A0G0MJU0-F1
#
_entry.id   AF-A0A0G0MJU0-F1
#
_cell.length_a   1.000
_cell.length_b   1.000
_cell.length_c   1.000
_cell.angle_alpha   90.00
_cell.angle_beta   90.00
_cell.angle_gamma   90.00
#
_symmetry.space_group_name_H-M   'P 1'
#
loop_
_entity.id
_entity.type
_entity.pdbx_description
1 polymer ?
#
loop_
_entity_poly.entity_id
_entity_poly.type
_entity_poly.pdbx_seq_one_letter_code
_entity_poly.pdbx_strand_id
1 'polypeptide(L)' 'MKPQDIGFLIVLTVLLIVRKQSWFVYAGLLCFALAIPLFARWIFFTGERMTWYGAAFVFVSIILYIVRKE' A
#
# COMPACT_ATOMS: atom_id res chain seq x y z
N MET A 1 -5.80 -8.26 14.31
CA MET A 1 -5.15 -8.07 13.00
C MET A 1 -5.61 -9.19 12.10
N LYS A 2 -6.25 -8.89 10.98
CA LYS A 2 -6.51 -9.92 9.96
C LYS A 2 -5.14 -10.37 9.40
N PRO A 3 -5.03 -11.60 8.86
CA PRO A 3 -3.82 -12.02 8.16
C PRO A 3 -3.37 -11.03 7.07
N GLN A 4 -4.32 -10.29 6.48
CA GLN A 4 -4.10 -9.20 5.54
C GLN A 4 -3.30 -8.03 6.14
N ASP A 5 -3.58 -7.62 7.38
CA ASP A 5 -2.84 -6.53 8.04
C ASP A 5 -1.38 -6.95 8.29
N ILE A 6 -1.16 -8.23 8.64
CA ILE A 6 0.19 -8.78 8.85
C ILE A 6 0.97 -8.80 7.53
N GLY A 7 0.33 -9.28 6.46
CA GLY A 7 0.92 -9.25 5.12
C GLY A 7 1.29 -7.83 4.67
N PHE A 8 0.40 -6.86 4.88
CA PHE A 8 0.69 -5.45 4.62
C PHE A 8 1.92 -4.95 5.38
N LEU A 9 1.99 -5.21 6.69
CA LEU A 9 3.13 -4.78 7.51
C LEU A 9 4.44 -5.41 7.05
N ILE A 10 4.44 -6.70 6.71
CA ILE A 10 5.64 -7.37 6.18
C ILE A 10 6.11 -6.68 4.89
N VAL A 11 5.20 -6.46 3.95
CA VAL A 11 5.53 -5.79 2.68
C VAL A 11 6.04 -4.37 2.94
N LEU A 12 5.37 -3.61 3.81
CA LEU A 12 5.78 -2.26 4.18
C LEU A 12 7.18 -2.24 4.78
N THR A 13 7.48 -3.12 5.73
CA THR A 13 8.82 -3.22 6.35
C THR A 13 9.88 -3.57 5.32
N VAL A 14 9.63 -4.54 4.44
CA VAL A 14 10.57 -4.91 3.37
C VAL A 14 10.83 -3.73 2.43
N LEU A 15 9.78 -3.03 2.01
CA LEU A 15 9.92 -1.87 1.12
C LEU A 15 10.66 -0.71 1.81
N LEU A 16 10.45 -0.49 3.11
CA LEU A 16 11.18 0.51 3.90
C LEU A 16 12.68 0.20 4.04
N ILE A 17 13.06 -1.08 4.03
CA ILE A 17 14.47 -1.50 4.00
C ILE A 17 15.07 -1.26 2.61
N VAL A 18 14.32 -1.61 1.54
CA VAL A 18 14.78 -1.47 0.15
C VAL A 18 14.83 -0.01 -0.30
N ARG A 19 14.00 0.87 0.27
CA ARG A 19 13.93 2.33 0.01
C ARG A 19 13.79 2.76 -1.46
N LYS A 20 13.37 1.86 -2.35
CA LYS A 20 13.12 2.19 -3.74
C LYS A 20 11.74 2.81 -3.90
N GLN A 21 11.68 4.12 -4.12
CA GLN A 21 10.45 4.89 -4.25
C GLN A 21 9.44 4.27 -5.23
N SER A 22 9.87 3.84 -6.42
CA SER A 22 8.97 3.25 -7.42
C SER A 22 8.22 2.01 -6.90
N TRP A 23 8.82 1.25 -5.98
CA TRP A 23 8.20 0.05 -5.42
C TRP A 23 7.02 0.38 -4.51
N PHE A 24 7.08 1.50 -3.78
CA PHE A 24 5.94 2.00 -3.01
C PHE A 24 4.78 2.39 -3.92
N VAL A 25 5.06 3.04 -5.06
CA VAL A 25 4.02 3.39 -6.04
C VAL A 25 3.37 2.13 -6.62
N TYR A 26 4.18 1.14 -7.04
CA TYR A 26 3.64 -0.12 -7.58
C TYR A 26 2.83 -0.89 -6.54
N ALA A 27 3.28 -0.96 -5.29
CA ALA A 27 2.53 -1.60 -4.20
C ALA A 27 1.21 -0.87 -3.92
N GLY A 28 1.23 0.46 -3.92
CA GLY A 28 0.03 1.29 -3.76
C GLY A 28 -1.00 1.06 -4.86
N LEU A 29 -0.55 1.07 -6.12
CA LEU A 29 -1.39 0.79 -7.29
C LEU A 29 -1.96 -0.63 -7.26
N LEU A 30 -1.17 -1.63 -6.84
CA LEU A 30 -1.63 -3.00 -6.69
C LEU A 30 -2.75 -3.09 -5.63
N CYS A 31 -2.59 -2.42 -4.49
CA CYS A 31 -3.63 -2.37 -3.46
C CYS A 31 -4.94 -1.77 -3.99
N PHE A 32 -4.88 -0.66 -4.74
CA PHE A 32 -6.08 -0.08 -5.36
C PHE A 32 -6.68 -0.99 -6.43
N ALA A 33 -5.86 -1.60 -7.28
CA ALA A 33 -6.31 -2.55 -8.30
C ALA A 33 -7.03 -3.75 -7.68
N LEU A 34 -6.57 -4.24 -6.52
CA LEU A 34 -7.22 -5.31 -5.76
C LEU A 34 -8.46 -4.82 -4.99
N ALA A 35 -8.53 -3.55 -4.60
CA ALA A 35 -9.71 -2.96 -3.96
C ALA A 35 -10.93 -2.94 -4.90
N ILE A 36 -10.72 -2.62 -6.19
CA ILE A 36 -11.78 -2.53 -7.21
C ILE A 36 -12.65 -3.82 -7.28
N PRO A 37 -12.10 -5.02 -7.50
CA PRO A 37 -12.90 -6.25 -7.57
C PRO A 37 -13.52 -6.62 -6.22
N LEU A 38 -12.93 -6.22 -5.08
CA LEU A 38 -13.52 -6.43 -3.75
C LEU A 38 -14.78 -5.59 -3.57
N PHE A 39 -14.75 -4.31 -3.96
CA PHE A 39 -15.93 -3.46 -3.96
C PHE A 39 -16.99 -3.93 -4.96
N ALA A 40 -16.59 -4.38 -6.16
CA ALA A 40 -17.51 -4.96 -7.14
C ALA A 40 -18.25 -6.21 -6.61
N ARG A 41 -17.61 -6.97 -5.71
CA ARG A 41 -18.20 -8.12 -5.01
C ARG A 41 -18.86 -7.75 -3.67
N TRP A 42 -19.05 -6.47 -3.36
CA TRP A 42 -19.66 -5.98 -2.12
C TRP A 42 -18.87 -6.37 -0.84
N ILE A 43 -17.55 -6.60 -0.95
CA ILE A 43 -16.66 -6.94 0.16
C ILE A 43 -16.02 -5.64 0.72
N PHE A 44 -16.84 -4.81 1.37
CA PHE A 44 -16.44 -3.46 1.78
C PHE A 44 -15.31 -3.43 2.81
N PHE A 45 -15.37 -4.24 3.87
CA PHE A 45 -14.37 -4.19 4.93
C PHE A 45 -12.95 -4.52 4.44
N THR A 46 -12.83 -5.45 3.48
CA THR A 46 -11.52 -5.81 2.91
C THR A 46 -11.10 -4.79 1.86
N GLY A 47 -12.05 -4.33 1.02
CA GLY A 47 -11.79 -3.28 0.03
C GLY A 47 -11.29 -2.00 0.67
N GLU A 48 -11.95 -1.52 1.74
CA GLU A 48 -11.56 -0.33 2.49
C GLU A 48 -10.13 -0.46 3.06
N ARG A 49 -9.79 -1.61 3.65
CA ARG A 49 -8.44 -1.88 4.15
C ARG A 49 -7.40 -1.80 3.04
N MET A 50 -7.69 -2.39 1.87
CA MET A 50 -6.82 -2.30 0.70
C MET A 50 -6.64 -0.85 0.23
N THR A 51 -7.69 -0.04 0.26
CA THR A 51 -7.60 1.40 -0.04
C THR A 51 -6.69 2.12 0.94
N TRP A 52 -6.82 1.87 2.25
CA TRP A 52 -5.94 2.46 3.26
C TRP A 52 -4.48 2.03 3.10
N TYR A 53 -4.22 0.75 2.81
CA TYR A 53 -2.87 0.27 2.52
C TYR A 53 -2.28 0.93 1.28
N GLY A 54 -3.08 1.06 0.22
CA GLY A 54 -2.67 1.74 -1.02
C GLY A 54 -2.29 3.21 -0.76
N ALA A 55 -3.13 3.92 -0.01
CA ALA A 55 -2.88 5.29 0.40
C ALA A 55 -1.60 5.41 1.24
N ALA A 56 -1.37 4.49 2.19
CA ALA A 56 -0.16 4.48 3.01
C ALA A 56 1.10 4.30 2.16
N PHE A 57 1.11 3.38 1.20
CA PHE A 57 2.26 3.20 0.30
C PHE A 57 2.55 4.44 -0.54
N VAL A 58 1.51 5.05 -1.14
CA VAL A 58 1.67 6.29 -1.92
C VAL A 58 2.18 7.43 -1.03
N PHE A 59 1.65 7.57 0.18
CA PHE A 59 2.08 8.59 1.12
C PHE A 59 3.56 8.44 1.49
N VAL A 60 4.01 7.22 1.81
CA VAL A 60 5.44 6.94 2.08
C VAL A 60 6.29 7.23 0.84
N SER A 61 5.81 6.90 -0.37
CA SER A 61 6.52 7.26 -1.61
C SER A 61 6.73 8.77 -1.74
N ILE A 62 5.74 9.59 -1.36
CA ILE A 62 5.85 11.05 -1.42
C ILE A 62 6.86 11.54 -0.39
N ILE A 63 6.82 11.03 0.84
CA ILE A 63 7.80 11.36 1.88
C ILE A 63 9.22 11.04 1.40
N LEU A 64 9.44 9.83 0.88
CA LEU A 64 10.75 9.40 0.39
C LEU A 64 11.24 10.26 -0.78
N TYR A 65 10.33 10.70 -1.65
CA TYR A 65 10.65 11.59 -2.75
C TYR A 65 11.13 12.96 -2.25
N ILE A 66 10.42 13.54 -1.27
CA ILE A 66 10.77 14.83 -0.68
C ILE A 66 12.12 14.75 0.03
N VAL A 67 12.29 13.78 0.94
CA VAL A 67 13.50 13.59 1.75
C VAL A 67 14.74 13.31 0.90
N ARG A 68 14.60 12.68 -0.27
CA ARG A 68 15.72 12.42 -1.18
C ARG A 68 16.09 13.62 -2.05
N LYS A 69 15.18 14.60 -2.21
CA LYS A 69 15.39 15.79 -3.03
C LYS A 69 16.06 16.92 -2.24
N GLU A 70 15.90 16.93 -0.92
CA GLU A 70 16.75 17.68 0.03
C GLU A 70 18.12 17.03 0.19
#